data_AF-A0A2V9IC55-F1
#
_entry.id   AF-A0A2V9IC55-F1
#
_cell.length_a   1.000
_cell.length_b   1.000
_cell.length_c   1.000
_cell.angle_alpha   90.00
_cell.angle_beta   90.00
_cell.angle_gamma   90.00
#
_symmetry.space_group_name_H-M   'P 1'
#
loop_
_entity.id
_entity.type
_entity.pdbx_description
1 polymer ?
#
loop_
_entity_poly.entity_id
_entity_poly.type
_entity_poly.pdbx_seq_one_letter_code
_entity_poly.pdbx_strand_id
1 'polypeptide(L)'
;MALIVYALFKGPLELKLFVGFAVLVLSASLLSPTSVGKVPAWQGLEFPQNGLRYWFLPMLAFAWTLAWLVGRGNPKGVRSVAAIVLCLMPFGIVREWRDRAFADLHFQEYAKRFEASPPGTVFTIPYNPPDGRWSMRLVKH
;
A
#
# COMPACT_ATOMS: atom_id res chain seq x y z
N MET A 1 -3.43 15.56 11.25
CA MET A 1 -4.63 16.34 10.87
C MET A 1 -4.47 17.85 11.08
N ALA A 2 -3.99 18.32 12.23
CA ALA A 2 -3.82 19.77 12.48
C ALA A 2 -2.99 20.52 11.41
N LEU A 3 -1.92 19.91 10.87
CA LEU A 3 -1.09 20.51 9.81
C LEU A 3 -1.85 20.68 8.48
N ILE A 4 -2.69 19.71 8.12
CA ILE A 4 -3.54 19.78 6.91
C ILE A 4 -4.60 20.87 7.09
N VAL A 5 -5.25 20.91 8.25
CA VAL A 5 -6.25 21.96 8.57
C VAL A 5 -5.60 23.34 8.48
N TYR A 6 -4.42 23.52 9.07
CA TYR A 6 -3.66 24.77 8.98
C TYR A 6 -3.36 25.15 7.52
N ALA A 7 -2.94 24.19 6.69
CA ALA A 7 -2.66 24.41 5.27
C ALA A 7 -3.93 24.75 4.46
N LEU A 8 -5.10 24.22 4.82
CA LEU A 8 -6.36 24.60 4.18
C LEU A 8 -6.74 26.07 4.44
N PHE A 9 -6.37 26.62 5.59
CA PHE A 9 -6.61 28.04 5.88
C PHE A 9 -5.53 28.95 5.31
N LYS A 10 -4.25 28.63 5.51
CA LYS A 10 -3.10 29.53 5.23
C LYS A 10 -2.34 29.20 3.94
N GLY A 11 -2.59 28.05 3.32
CA GLY A 11 -1.92 27.62 2.10
C GLY A 11 -2.33 28.39 0.86
N PRO A 12 -1.53 28.28 -0.23
CA PRO A 12 -1.90 28.81 -1.54
C PRO A 12 -3.09 28.02 -2.13
N LEU A 13 -3.79 28.60 -3.09
CA LEU A 13 -5.02 28.02 -3.65
C LEU A 13 -4.78 26.62 -4.24
N GLU A 14 -3.65 26.43 -4.92
CA GLU A 14 -3.25 25.17 -5.54
C GLU A 14 -3.13 24.05 -4.50
N LEU A 15 -2.56 24.34 -3.33
CA LEU A 15 -2.45 23.38 -2.23
C LEU A 15 -3.83 23.03 -1.66
N LYS A 16 -4.71 24.02 -1.51
CA LYS A 16 -6.08 23.80 -1.02
C LYS A 16 -6.88 22.93 -1.99
N LEU A 17 -6.81 23.23 -3.28
CA LEU A 17 -7.46 22.45 -4.33
C LEU A 17 -6.91 21.02 -4.37
N PHE A 18 -5.60 20.84 -4.24
CA PHE A 18 -4.99 19.52 -4.22
C PHE A 18 -5.43 18.68 -3.01
N VAL A 19 -5.42 19.27 -1.81
CA VAL A 19 -5.91 18.60 -0.59
C VAL A 19 -7.40 18.29 -0.71
N GLY A 20 -8.22 19.23 -1.19
CA GLY A 20 -9.64 19.03 -1.42
C GLY A 20 -9.91 17.90 -2.42
N PHE A 21 -9.19 17.88 -3.53
CA PHE A 21 -9.25 16.80 -4.51
C PHE A 21 -8.88 15.44 -3.90
N ALA A 22 -7.79 15.35 -3.14
CA ALA A 22 -7.39 14.12 -2.47
C ALA A 22 -8.47 13.60 -1.50
N VAL A 23 -9.13 14.50 -0.74
CA VAL A 23 -10.24 14.15 0.15
C VAL A 23 -11.47 13.68 -0.61
N LEU A 24 -11.79 14.33 -1.74
CA LEU A 24 -12.92 13.92 -2.60
C LEU A 24 -12.68 12.54 -3.20
N VAL A 25 -11.48 12.27 -3.73
CA VAL A 25 -11.14 10.96 -4.29
C VAL A 25 -11.15 9.88 -3.22
N LEU A 26 -10.62 10.15 -2.02
CA LEU A 26 -10.69 9.22 -0.90
C LEU A 26 -12.15 8.93 -0.52
N SER A 27 -12.98 9.96 -0.38
CA SER A 27 -14.40 9.81 -0.06
C SER A 27 -15.13 9.00 -1.11
N ALA A 28 -14.93 9.29 -2.40
CA ALA A 28 -15.53 8.52 -3.50
C ALA A 28 -15.06 7.06 -3.49
N SER A 29 -13.79 6.83 -3.20
CA SER A 29 -13.21 5.49 -3.10
C SER A 29 -13.78 4.70 -1.91
N LEU A 30 -14.06 5.36 -0.79
CA LEU A 30 -14.68 4.75 0.38
C LEU A 30 -16.19 4.53 0.19
N LEU A 31 -16.87 5.35 -0.61
CA LEU A 31 -18.28 5.12 -0.96
C LEU A 31 -18.45 3.92 -1.88
N SER A 32 -17.49 3.65 -2.76
CA SER A 32 -17.48 2.51 -3.67
C SER A 32 -16.13 1.79 -3.64
N PRO A 33 -15.81 1.07 -2.55
CA PRO A 33 -14.55 0.37 -2.45
C PRO A 33 -14.58 -0.85 -3.36
N THR A 34 -13.55 -1.00 -4.18
CA THR A 34 -13.32 -2.24 -4.91
C THR A 34 -12.80 -3.30 -3.93
N SER A 35 -13.42 -4.48 -3.94
CA SER A 35 -12.94 -5.62 -3.15
C SER A 35 -12.52 -6.75 -4.08
N VAL A 36 -11.49 -7.50 -3.66
CA VAL A 36 -11.05 -8.70 -4.35
C VAL A 36 -11.63 -9.88 -3.57
N GLY A 37 -12.49 -10.67 -4.22
CA GLY A 37 -13.08 -11.87 -3.63
C GLY A 37 -14.62 -11.81 -3.49
N LYS A 38 -15.18 -12.79 -2.79
CA LYS A 38 -16.64 -12.94 -2.56
C LYS A 38 -17.11 -12.32 -1.24
N VAL A 39 -16.30 -11.45 -0.63
CA VAL A 39 -16.60 -10.80 0.65
C VAL A 39 -17.26 -9.44 0.44
N PRO A 40 -18.09 -8.97 1.38
CA PRO A 40 -18.56 -7.59 1.42
C PRO A 40 -17.40 -6.59 1.29
N ALA A 41 -17.61 -5.53 0.51
CA ALA A 41 -16.51 -4.67 0.08
C ALA A 41 -15.73 -4.01 1.23
N TRP A 42 -16.46 -3.60 2.28
CA TRP A 42 -15.87 -3.04 3.50
C TRP A 42 -15.03 -4.05 4.29
N GLN A 43 -15.46 -5.30 4.37
CA GLN A 43 -14.63 -6.38 4.97
C GLN A 43 -13.40 -6.65 4.11
N GLY A 44 -13.53 -6.49 2.78
CA GLY A 44 -12.42 -6.56 1.83
C GLY A 44 -11.28 -5.59 2.13
N LEU A 45 -11.56 -4.45 2.77
CA LEU A 45 -10.55 -3.43 3.13
C LEU A 45 -9.69 -3.84 4.34
N GLU A 46 -10.17 -4.77 5.17
CA GLU A 46 -9.43 -5.28 6.33
C GLU A 46 -8.25 -6.17 5.91
N PHE A 47 -8.31 -6.74 4.70
CA PHE A 47 -7.22 -7.54 4.18
C PHE A 47 -5.97 -6.67 3.97
N PRO A 48 -4.78 -7.17 4.36
CA PRO A 48 -3.53 -6.47 4.14
C PRO A 48 -3.40 -6.00 2.69
N GLN A 49 -2.93 -4.76 2.52
CA GLN A 49 -2.69 -4.10 1.22
C GLN A 49 -3.92 -3.71 0.39
N ASN A 50 -5.11 -4.28 0.63
CA ASN A 50 -6.31 -3.91 -0.13
C ASN A 50 -6.75 -2.46 0.10
N GLY A 51 -6.59 -1.93 1.32
CA GLY A 51 -6.90 -0.55 1.65
C GLY A 51 -5.83 0.48 1.22
N LEU A 52 -4.58 0.04 1.05
CA LEU A 52 -3.44 0.96 0.84
C LEU A 52 -3.55 1.75 -0.47
N ARG A 53 -4.16 1.17 -1.51
CA ARG A 53 -4.35 1.82 -2.82
C ARG A 53 -5.18 3.11 -2.75
N TYR A 54 -6.10 3.22 -1.79
CA TYR A 54 -6.91 4.43 -1.62
C TYR A 54 -6.15 5.55 -0.89
N TRP A 55 -5.02 5.21 -0.27
CA TRP A 55 -4.24 6.12 0.56
C TRP A 55 -3.16 6.89 -0.23
N PHE A 56 -2.92 6.54 -1.50
CA PHE A 56 -1.88 7.15 -2.32
C PHE A 56 -2.00 8.68 -2.46
N LEU A 57 -3.16 9.18 -2.91
CA LEU A 57 -3.39 10.62 -3.05
C LEU A 57 -3.39 11.36 -1.71
N PRO A 58 -4.04 10.87 -0.63
CA PRO A 58 -3.89 11.43 0.70
C PRO A 58 -2.43 11.53 1.18
N MET A 59 -1.60 10.51 0.94
CA MET A 59 -0.18 10.54 1.29
C MET A 59 0.57 11.63 0.53
N LEU A 60 0.33 11.76 -0.77
CA LEU A 60 0.94 12.83 -1.58
C LEU A 60 0.49 14.22 -1.11
N ALA A 61 -0.79 14.41 -0.85
CA ALA A 61 -1.33 15.67 -0.32
C ALA A 61 -0.68 16.04 1.03
N PHE A 62 -0.47 15.04 1.89
CA PHE A 62 0.22 15.24 3.16
C PHE A 62 1.70 15.60 2.98
N ALA A 63 2.43 14.88 2.13
CA ALA A 63 3.84 15.16 1.85
C ALA A 63 4.03 16.56 1.24
N TRP A 64 3.16 16.95 0.30
CA TRP A 64 3.19 18.28 -0.32
C TRP A 64 2.86 19.39 0.68
N THR A 65 1.92 19.13 1.60
CA THR A 65 1.60 20.03 2.70
C THR A 65 2.83 20.25 3.60
N LEU A 66 3.55 19.18 3.95
CA LEU A 66 4.78 19.28 4.74
C LEU A 66 5.87 20.08 4.01
N ALA A 67 6.06 19.85 2.71
CA ALA A 67 7.01 20.61 1.90
C ALA A 67 6.69 22.12 1.91
N TRP A 68 5.41 22.48 1.73
CA TRP A 68 4.96 23.87 1.85
C TRP A 68 5.21 24.47 3.24
N LEU A 69 4.95 23.68 4.30
CA LEU A 69 5.12 24.11 5.69
C LEU A 69 6.57 24.42 6.07
N VAL A 70 7.56 23.84 5.39
CA VAL A 70 8.99 24.14 5.60
C VAL A 70 9.37 25.55 5.10
N GLY A 71 8.57 26.12 4.20
CA GLY A 71 8.79 27.44 3.59
C GLY A 71 8.93 28.57 4.62
N ARG A 72 9.73 29.59 4.28
CA ARG A 72 10.09 30.70 5.19
C ARG A 72 8.90 31.54 5.67
N GLY A 73 7.76 31.51 4.96
CA GLY A 73 6.53 32.22 5.32
C GLY A 73 5.75 31.62 6.49
N ASN A 74 6.16 30.44 7.01
CA ASN A 74 5.47 29.76 8.11
C ASN A 74 6.18 29.96 9.47
N PRO A 75 5.45 29.84 10.61
CA PRO A 75 6.03 29.96 11.94
C PRO A 75 7.19 28.97 12.18
N LYS A 76 8.24 29.41 12.88
CA LYS A 76 9.46 28.60 13.12
C LYS A 76 9.15 27.22 13.71
N GLY A 77 8.27 27.13 14.71
CA GLY A 77 7.89 25.85 15.32
C GLY A 77 7.22 24.89 14.33
N VAL A 78 6.30 25.40 13.51
CA VAL A 78 5.62 24.60 12.48
C VAL A 78 6.60 24.11 11.42
N ARG A 79 7.53 24.98 11.00
CA ARG A 79 8.60 24.63 10.06
C ARG A 79 9.50 23.51 10.60
N SER A 80 9.93 23.62 11.85
CA SER A 80 10.76 22.60 12.49
C SER A 80 10.04 21.25 12.56
N VAL A 81 8.78 21.24 13.01
CA VAL A 81 7.97 20.01 13.04
C VAL A 81 7.81 19.42 11.65
N ALA A 82 7.47 20.23 10.65
CA ALA A 82 7.30 19.77 9.28
C ALA A 82 8.60 19.18 8.70
N ALA A 83 9.74 19.85 8.94
CA ALA A 83 11.04 19.37 8.52
C ALA A 83 11.41 18.03 9.17
N ILE A 84 11.18 17.89 10.48
CA ILE A 84 11.42 16.63 11.21
C ILE A 84 10.59 15.50 10.60
N VAL A 85 9.28 15.71 10.43
CA VAL A 85 8.40 14.67 9.84
C VAL A 85 8.82 14.33 8.41
N LEU A 86 9.20 15.33 7.61
CA LEU A 86 9.68 15.12 6.24
C LEU A 86 10.98 14.30 6.19
N CYS A 87 11.91 14.55 7.12
CA CYS A 87 13.14 13.77 7.24
C CYS A 87 12.92 12.35 7.78
N LEU A 88 11.88 12.14 8.60
CA LEU A 88 11.54 10.80 9.12
C LEU A 88 10.80 9.93 8.10
N MET A 89 10.10 10.52 7.12
CA MET A 89 9.36 9.76 6.10
C MET A 89 10.22 8.75 5.32
N PRO A 90 11.41 9.10 4.78
CA PRO A 90 12.28 8.14 4.11
C PRO A 90 12.65 6.93 4.98
N PHE A 91 12.87 7.14 6.28
CA PHE A 91 13.16 6.05 7.20
C PHE A 91 11.98 5.07 7.32
N GLY A 92 10.75 5.60 7.38
CA GLY A 92 9.53 4.79 7.33
C GLY A 92 9.41 3.98 6.03
N ILE A 93 9.67 4.62 4.89
CA ILE A 93 9.61 3.98 3.56
C ILE A 93 10.61 2.82 3.45
N VAL A 94 11.88 3.05 3.82
CA VAL A 94 12.93 2.03 3.76
C VAL A 94 12.63 0.86 4.69
N ARG A 95 12.07 1.12 5.88
CA ARG A 95 11.67 0.06 6.81
C ARG A 95 10.52 -0.78 6.26
N GLU A 96 9.54 -0.14 5.63
CA GLU A 96 8.38 -0.80 5.02
C GLU A 96 8.78 -1.67 3.81
N TRP A 97 9.74 -1.20 3.01
CA TRP A 97 10.26 -1.95 1.85
C TRP A 97 10.98 -3.24 2.22
N ARG A 98 11.25 -3.48 3.50
CA ARG A 98 11.90 -4.69 3.96
C ARG A 98 10.88 -5.82 4.08
N ASP A 99 10.42 -6.31 2.93
CA ASP A 99 9.59 -7.50 2.85
C ASP A 99 10.32 -8.70 3.45
N ARG A 100 9.57 -9.56 4.15
CA ARG A 100 10.12 -10.82 4.62
C ARG A 100 10.41 -11.71 3.42
N ALA A 101 11.57 -12.36 3.42
CA ALA A 101 11.86 -13.38 2.43
C ALA A 101 10.74 -14.44 2.45
N PHE A 102 10.22 -14.78 1.27
CA PHE A 102 9.28 -15.88 1.13
C PHE A 102 9.91 -17.18 1.65
N ALA A 103 9.08 -18.07 2.21
CA ALA A 103 9.57 -19.39 2.60
C ALA A 103 10.01 -20.15 1.33
N ASP A 104 11.14 -20.84 1.40
CA ASP A 104 11.51 -21.79 0.36
C ASP A 104 10.55 -22.98 0.44
N LEU A 105 9.68 -23.10 -0.56
CA LEU A 105 8.72 -24.20 -0.70
C LEU A 105 9.25 -25.32 -1.61
N HIS A 106 10.57 -25.37 -1.81
CA HIS A 106 11.26 -26.38 -2.60
C HIS A 106 10.73 -26.47 -4.05
N PHE A 107 10.38 -25.33 -4.66
CA PHE A 107 9.81 -25.27 -6.01
C PHE A 107 10.60 -26.07 -7.04
N GLN A 108 11.94 -26.01 -6.96
CA GLN A 108 12.84 -26.76 -7.86
C GLN A 108 12.66 -28.28 -7.76
N GLU A 109 12.36 -28.82 -6.57
CA GLU A 109 12.09 -30.25 -6.40
C GLU A 109 10.74 -30.65 -7.00
N TYR A 110 9.71 -29.82 -6.78
CA TYR A 110 8.40 -30.01 -7.38
C TYR A 110 8.47 -29.98 -8.92
N ALA A 111 9.24 -29.05 -9.50
CA ALA A 111 9.45 -28.96 -10.94
C ALA A 111 10.11 -30.23 -11.50
N LYS A 112 11.20 -30.71 -10.89
CA LYS A 112 11.87 -31.96 -11.31
C LYS A 112 10.96 -33.18 -11.21
N ARG A 113 10.18 -33.30 -10.12
CA ARG A 113 9.23 -34.42 -9.94
C ARG A 113 8.11 -34.37 -10.98
N PHE A 114 7.62 -33.19 -11.32
CA PHE A 114 6.63 -33.01 -12.38
C PHE A 114 7.20 -33.39 -13.77
N GLU A 115 8.42 -32.94 -14.09
CA GLU A 115 9.12 -33.30 -15.32
C GLU A 115 9.42 -34.80 -15.45
N ALA A 116 9.64 -35.51 -14.34
CA ALA A 116 9.86 -36.96 -14.35
C ALA A 116 8.55 -37.78 -14.33
N SER A 117 7.40 -37.17 -14.04
CA SER A 117 6.13 -37.89 -13.90
C SER A 117 5.60 -38.40 -15.26
N PRO A 118 4.82 -39.48 -15.32
CA PRO A 118 4.13 -39.88 -16.55
C PRO A 118 3.04 -38.87 -16.98
N PRO A 119 2.69 -38.80 -18.29
CA PRO A 119 1.49 -38.12 -18.75
C PRO A 119 0.24 -38.56 -17.97
N GLY A 120 -0.67 -37.63 -17.69
CA GLY A 120 -1.87 -37.82 -16.88
C GLY A 120 -1.66 -37.65 -15.36
N THR A 121 -0.41 -37.50 -14.89
CA THR A 121 -0.16 -37.27 -13.47
C THR A 121 -0.66 -35.89 -13.03
N VAL A 122 -1.40 -35.86 -11.91
CA VAL A 122 -1.87 -34.63 -11.27
C VAL A 122 -0.92 -34.25 -10.13
N PHE A 123 -0.35 -33.05 -10.18
CA PHE A 123 0.55 -32.52 -9.15
C PHE A 123 -0.09 -31.31 -8.46
N THR A 124 0.14 -31.20 -7.15
CA THR A 124 -0.25 -30.01 -6.37
C THR A 124 1.02 -29.40 -5.78
N ILE A 125 1.32 -28.16 -6.18
CA ILE A 125 2.50 -27.41 -5.74
C ILE A 125 2.02 -26.29 -4.81
N PRO A 126 2.52 -26.21 -3.56
CA PRO A 126 2.11 -25.16 -2.63
C PRO A 126 2.64 -23.78 -3.03
N TYR A 127 1.91 -22.71 -2.69
CA TYR A 127 2.35 -21.33 -2.83
C TYR A 127 2.57 -20.67 -1.48
N ASN A 128 3.34 -19.57 -1.47
CA ASN A 128 3.46 -18.73 -0.28
C ASN A 128 2.15 -17.96 -0.04
N PRO A 129 1.73 -17.75 1.22
CA PRO A 129 2.34 -18.25 2.47
C PRO A 129 2.18 -19.77 2.68
N PRO A 130 3.05 -20.44 3.47
CA PRO A 130 3.06 -21.91 3.68
C PRO A 130 1.87 -22.47 4.48
N ASP A 131 0.77 -21.73 4.57
CA ASP A 131 -0.42 -22.08 5.35
C ASP A 131 -1.37 -23.06 4.64
N GLY A 132 -0.99 -23.53 3.44
CA GLY A 132 -1.75 -24.50 2.66
C GLY A 132 -3.01 -23.96 2.00
N ARG A 133 -3.29 -22.65 2.11
CA ARG A 133 -4.48 -22.03 1.50
C ARG A 133 -4.32 -21.81 0.00
N TRP A 134 -3.09 -21.72 -0.48
CA TRP A 134 -2.77 -21.48 -1.87
C TRP A 134 -1.95 -22.62 -2.44
N SER A 135 -2.42 -23.19 -3.55
CA SER A 135 -1.71 -24.24 -4.27
C SER A 135 -2.02 -24.16 -5.77
N MET A 136 -1.03 -24.47 -6.59
CA MET A 136 -1.20 -24.71 -8.01
C MET A 136 -1.49 -26.19 -8.25
N ARG A 137 -2.54 -26.48 -9.01
CA ARG A 137 -2.79 -27.83 -9.51
C ARG A 137 -2.38 -27.90 -10.98
N LEU A 138 -1.48 -28.83 -11.31
CA LEU A 138 -0.97 -29.07 -12.66
C LEU A 138 -1.32 -30.48 -13.11
N VAL A 139 -1.55 -30.65 -14.41
CA VAL A 139 -1.75 -31.95 -15.06
C VAL A 139 -0.69 -32.07 -16.14
N LYS A 140 0.04 -33.19 -16.12
CA LYS A 140 1.03 -33.46 -17.18
C LYS A 140 0.33 -33.99 -18.41
N HIS A 141 0.59 -33.37 -19.56
CA HIS A 141 0.12 -33.83 -20.87
C HIS A 141 1.19 -34.66 -21.57
#